data_AF-A0A9D8RT57-F1
#
_entry.id   AF-A0A9D8RT57-F1
#
_cell.length_a   1.000
_cell.length_b   1.000
_cell.length_c   1.000
_cell.angle_alpha   90.00
_cell.angle_beta   90.00
_cell.angle_gamma   90.00
#
_symmetry.space_group_name_H-M   'P 1'
#
loop_
_entity.id
_entity.type
_entity.pdbx_description
1 polymer ?
#
loop_
_entity_poly.entity_id
_entity_poly.type
_entity_poly.pdbx_seq_one_letter_code
_entity_poly.pdbx_strand_id
1 'polypeptide(L)'
;MSNRRKLNLLSIGMIAVMCLSWIFNIGWIRLILTFLLFPVISAVVFFVGNHLSAKYIQTDKKLKTVTMLSYITFLFPHLLVGDGGDIGEMYMLFGLIQNDTLVGIVTTIGICMFAFHLVILIAQYAMLYQYHRAKKAEKLA
;
A
#
# COMPACT_ATOMS: atom_id res chain seq x y z
N MET A 1 -3.92 24.86 2.93
CA MET A 1 -3.30 23.66 3.55
C MET A 1 -2.00 23.30 2.82
N SER A 2 -0.87 23.14 3.53
CA SER A 2 0.43 22.77 2.93
C SER A 2 0.36 21.44 2.17
N ASN A 3 1.08 21.33 1.04
CA ASN A 3 1.17 20.09 0.24
C ASN A 3 1.62 18.87 1.05
N ARG A 4 2.49 19.08 2.06
CA ARG A 4 2.90 18.03 2.99
C ARG A 4 1.73 17.49 3.82
N ARG A 5 0.84 18.38 4.29
CA ARG A 5 -0.35 17.97 5.06
C ARG A 5 -1.33 17.20 4.19
N LYS A 6 -1.53 17.60 2.93
CA LYS A 6 -2.38 16.87 1.96
C LYS A 6 -1.90 15.43 1.76
N LEU A 7 -0.60 15.23 1.54
CA LEU A 7 -0.02 13.90 1.31
C LEU A 7 -0.10 13.04 2.57
N ASN A 8 0.21 13.58 3.75
CA ASN A 8 0.07 12.84 4.99
C ASN A 8 -1.39 12.42 5.27
N LEU A 9 -2.36 13.31 5.03
CA LEU A 9 -3.78 12.99 5.15
C LEU A 9 -4.18 11.89 4.17
N LEU A 10 -3.63 11.89 2.95
CA LEU A 10 -3.85 10.81 2.00
C LEU A 10 -3.28 9.48 2.52
N SER A 11 -2.07 9.47 3.08
CA SER A 11 -1.48 8.24 3.68
C SER A 11 -2.33 7.71 4.83
N ILE A 12 -2.82 8.60 5.71
CA ILE A 12 -3.73 8.23 6.80
C ILE A 12 -5.02 7.65 6.24
N GLY A 13 -5.60 8.29 5.21
CA GLY A 13 -6.80 7.80 4.53
C GLY A 13 -6.61 6.38 3.96
N MET A 14 -5.46 6.10 3.33
CA MET A 14 -5.17 4.77 2.81
C MET A 14 -5.07 3.72 3.92
N ILE A 15 -4.41 4.04 5.04
CA ILE A 15 -4.35 3.15 6.20
C ILE A 15 -5.75 2.92 6.78
N ALA A 16 -6.57 3.97 6.86
CA ALA A 16 -7.94 3.82 7.35
C ALA A 16 -8.75 2.87 6.46
N VAL A 17 -8.65 2.99 5.12
CA VAL A 17 -9.32 2.06 4.20
C VAL A 17 -8.78 0.64 4.33
N MET A 18 -7.47 0.45 4.51
CA MET A 18 -6.89 -0.86 4.82
C MET A 18 -7.48 -1.46 6.11
N CYS A 19 -7.55 -0.68 7.18
CA CYS A 19 -8.12 -1.14 8.45
C CYS A 19 -9.62 -1.48 8.30
N LEU A 20 -10.38 -0.66 7.59
CA LEU A 20 -11.79 -0.95 7.31
C LEU A 20 -11.92 -2.22 6.47
N SER A 21 -11.08 -2.38 5.44
CA SER A 21 -11.15 -3.58 4.62
C SER A 21 -10.86 -4.82 5.46
N TRP A 22 -9.92 -4.74 6.40
CA TRP A 22 -9.65 -5.81 7.37
C TRP A 22 -10.83 -6.11 8.26
N ILE A 23 -11.50 -5.10 8.83
CA ILE A 23 -12.64 -5.29 9.74
C ILE A 23 -13.84 -5.91 9.04
N PHE A 24 -14.09 -5.54 7.79
CA PHE A 24 -15.29 -5.97 7.04
C PHE A 24 -15.06 -7.18 6.14
N ASN A 25 -13.82 -7.60 5.96
CA ASN A 25 -13.50 -8.88 5.34
C ASN A 25 -12.57 -9.61 6.32
N ILE A 26 -13.15 -10.14 7.41
CA ILE A 26 -12.45 -10.96 8.42
C ILE A 26 -12.71 -12.43 8.11
N GLY A 27 -11.66 -13.19 7.88
CA GLY A 27 -11.73 -14.60 7.57
C GLY A 27 -10.33 -15.21 7.44
N TRP A 28 -10.28 -16.53 7.37
CA TRP A 28 -9.06 -17.32 7.60
C TRP A 28 -7.97 -17.10 6.56
N ILE A 29 -8.33 -16.80 5.30
CA ILE A 29 -7.37 -16.55 4.23
C ILE A 29 -6.66 -15.23 4.48
N ARG A 30 -7.40 -14.18 4.86
CA ARG A 30 -6.78 -12.95 5.36
C ARG A 30 -6.03 -13.22 6.64
N LEU A 31 -6.56 -13.99 7.58
CA LEU A 31 -5.84 -14.35 8.79
C LEU A 31 -4.47 -14.97 8.44
N ILE A 32 -4.34 -15.88 7.47
CA ILE A 32 -3.07 -16.53 7.08
C ILE A 32 -2.18 -15.63 6.21
N LEU A 33 -2.74 -14.95 5.18
CA LEU A 33 -2.00 -13.95 4.38
C LEU A 33 -1.62 -12.71 5.20
N THR A 34 -2.22 -12.52 6.38
CA THR A 34 -2.05 -11.34 7.23
C THR A 34 -1.54 -11.65 8.65
N PHE A 35 -1.29 -12.92 9.03
CA PHE A 35 -0.82 -13.30 10.37
C PHE A 35 0.65 -13.04 10.63
N LEU A 36 1.45 -12.87 9.61
CA LEU A 36 2.85 -12.50 9.76
C LEU A 36 2.94 -11.03 9.44
N LEU A 37 3.25 -10.21 10.46
CA LEU A 37 4.04 -8.97 10.52
C LEU A 37 4.13 -8.08 9.24
N PHE A 38 4.26 -8.70 8.07
CA PHE A 38 4.50 -8.17 6.75
C PHE A 38 3.48 -7.14 6.23
N PRO A 39 2.14 -7.29 6.30
CA PRO A 39 1.22 -6.22 5.87
C PRO A 39 1.23 -5.01 6.82
N VAL A 40 1.41 -5.26 8.12
CA VAL A 40 1.54 -4.20 9.13
C VAL A 40 2.86 -3.46 8.93
N ILE A 41 3.97 -4.20 8.72
CA ILE A 41 5.27 -3.64 8.37
C ILE A 41 5.16 -2.86 7.06
N SER A 42 4.52 -3.40 6.02
CA SER A 42 4.39 -2.71 4.74
C SER A 42 3.58 -1.44 4.89
N ALA A 43 2.51 -1.43 5.71
CA ALA A 43 1.75 -0.22 6.01
C ALA A 43 2.58 0.82 6.80
N VAL A 44 3.36 0.39 7.78
CA VAL A 44 4.26 1.28 8.54
C VAL A 44 5.35 1.86 7.63
N VAL A 45 6.03 1.02 6.86
CA VAL A 45 7.07 1.43 5.92
C VAL A 45 6.49 2.35 4.84
N PHE A 46 5.29 2.04 4.32
CA PHE A 46 4.56 2.90 3.40
C PHE A 46 4.29 4.28 4.02
N PHE A 47 3.77 4.32 5.24
CA PHE A 47 3.47 5.57 5.93
C PHE A 47 4.72 6.42 6.15
N VAL A 48 5.77 5.81 6.70
CA VAL A 48 7.03 6.47 7.01
C VAL A 48 7.68 6.96 5.72
N GLY A 49 7.75 6.12 4.69
CA GLY A 49 8.33 6.46 3.38
C GLY A 49 7.62 7.65 2.75
N ASN A 50 6.29 7.67 2.78
CA ASN A 50 5.49 8.78 2.28
C ASN A 50 5.64 10.05 3.13
N HIS A 51 5.67 9.92 4.45
CA HIS A 51 5.88 11.06 5.35
C HIS A 51 7.22 11.74 5.12
N LEU A 52 8.29 10.96 4.93
CA LEU A 52 9.62 11.44 4.61
C LEU A 52 9.66 12.05 3.19
N SER A 53 9.04 11.38 2.22
CA SER A 53 8.95 11.85 0.82
C SER A 53 8.16 13.13 0.66
N ALA A 54 7.20 13.42 1.55
CA ALA A 54 6.25 14.52 1.41
C ALA A 54 6.91 15.91 1.28
N LYS A 55 8.13 16.08 1.81
CA LYS A 55 8.91 17.32 1.64
C LYS A 55 9.58 17.45 0.27
N TYR A 56 9.78 16.34 -0.43
CA TYR A 56 10.60 16.24 -1.65
C TYR A 56 9.78 15.89 -2.91
N ILE A 57 8.57 15.39 -2.74
CA ILE A 57 7.65 15.03 -3.84
C ILE A 57 7.38 16.18 -4.81
N GLN A 58 7.40 17.43 -4.35
CA GLN A 58 7.14 18.58 -5.24
C GLN A 58 8.37 19.00 -6.04
N THR A 59 9.57 18.59 -5.61
CA THR A 59 10.84 18.97 -6.28
C THR A 59 11.29 17.97 -7.34
N ASP A 60 10.87 16.71 -7.24
CA ASP A 60 11.27 15.65 -8.17
C ASP A 60 10.03 14.97 -8.79
N LYS A 61 9.88 15.11 -10.11
CA LYS A 61 8.75 14.54 -10.86
C LYS A 61 8.74 13.01 -10.82
N LYS A 62 9.90 12.36 -10.83
CA LYS A 62 10.00 10.89 -10.77
C LYS A 62 9.58 10.40 -9.38
N LEU A 63 10.08 11.04 -8.31
CA LEU A 63 9.70 10.69 -6.93
C LEU A 63 8.19 10.89 -6.70
N LYS A 64 7.60 11.96 -7.26
CA LYS A 64 6.16 12.18 -7.25
C LYS A 64 5.41 11.01 -7.88
N THR A 65 5.78 10.61 -9.09
CA THR A 65 5.12 9.50 -9.80
C THR A 65 5.21 8.20 -9.02
N VAL A 66 6.41 7.84 -8.56
CA VAL A 66 6.60 6.59 -7.78
C VAL A 66 5.82 6.62 -6.47
N THR A 67 5.77 7.77 -5.79
CA THR A 67 4.95 7.92 -4.58
C THR A 67 3.45 7.77 -4.89
N MET A 68 2.95 8.39 -5.97
CA MET A 68 1.53 8.24 -6.37
C MET A 68 1.19 6.80 -6.73
N LEU A 69 2.11 6.09 -7.43
CA LEU A 69 1.97 4.67 -7.70
C LEU A 69 1.98 3.84 -6.41
N SER A 70 2.81 4.22 -5.42
CA SER A 70 2.84 3.58 -4.11
C SER A 70 1.48 3.67 -3.42
N TYR A 71 0.81 4.84 -3.45
CA TYR A 71 -0.55 4.99 -2.91
C TYR A 71 -1.57 4.05 -3.57
N ILE A 72 -1.53 3.96 -4.90
CA ILE A 72 -2.48 3.12 -5.66
C ILE A 72 -2.20 1.63 -5.38
N THR A 73 -0.96 1.22 -5.52
CA THR A 73 -0.54 -0.18 -5.37
C THR A 73 -0.66 -0.68 -3.93
N PHE A 74 -0.55 0.20 -2.94
CA PHE A 74 -0.80 -0.14 -1.54
C PHE A 74 -2.27 -0.56 -1.32
N LEU A 75 -3.21 0.18 -1.90
CA LEU A 75 -4.64 -0.01 -1.60
C LEU A 75 -5.25 -1.24 -2.29
N PHE A 76 -4.82 -1.52 -3.52
CA PHE A 76 -5.41 -2.56 -4.37
C PHE A 76 -5.45 -3.95 -3.72
N PRO A 77 -4.35 -4.47 -3.15
CA PRO A 77 -4.37 -5.77 -2.46
C PRO A 77 -5.40 -5.81 -1.33
N HIS A 78 -5.54 -4.73 -0.57
CA HIS A 78 -6.46 -4.66 0.55
C HIS A 78 -7.93 -4.59 0.14
N LEU A 79 -8.23 -4.17 -1.08
CA LEU A 79 -9.59 -4.14 -1.64
C LEU A 79 -9.93 -5.42 -2.40
N LEU A 80 -8.94 -6.03 -3.08
CA LEU A 80 -9.14 -7.13 -4.01
C LEU A 80 -8.96 -8.51 -3.38
N VAL A 81 -8.17 -8.63 -2.31
CA VAL A 81 -8.03 -9.93 -1.62
C VAL A 81 -9.35 -10.26 -0.95
N GLY A 82 -10.02 -11.27 -1.50
CA GLY A 82 -11.23 -11.85 -0.96
C GLY A 82 -10.96 -12.71 0.26
N ASP A 83 -12.03 -13.17 0.86
CA ASP A 83 -12.04 -13.90 2.11
C ASP A 83 -13.17 -14.92 2.15
N GLY A 84 -13.14 -15.87 3.10
CA GLY A 84 -14.05 -17.02 3.10
C GLY A 84 -13.60 -18.15 2.15
N GLY A 85 -14.24 -19.33 2.26
CA GLY A 85 -13.94 -20.50 1.41
C GLY A 85 -13.92 -21.86 2.14
N ASP A 86 -13.64 -21.90 3.45
CA ASP A 86 -13.50 -23.18 4.17
C ASP A 86 -14.84 -23.73 4.70
N ILE A 87 -15.82 -22.86 4.98
CA ILE A 87 -17.11 -23.24 5.60
C ILE A 87 -18.30 -22.52 4.92
N GLY A 88 -18.07 -21.80 3.82
CA GLY A 88 -19.09 -21.01 3.12
C GLY A 88 -18.53 -20.24 1.92
N GLU A 89 -19.39 -19.50 1.22
CA GLU A 89 -19.07 -18.72 0.02
C GLU A 89 -17.92 -17.73 0.27
N MET A 90 -17.04 -17.57 -0.73
CA MET A 90 -16.01 -16.55 -0.70
C MET A 90 -16.62 -15.17 -1.01
N TYR A 91 -16.14 -14.14 -0.33
CA TYR A 91 -16.61 -12.78 -0.48
C TYR A 91 -15.47 -11.76 -0.61
N MET A 92 -15.74 -10.64 -1.29
CA MET A 92 -14.79 -9.53 -1.47
C MET A 92 -15.50 -8.17 -1.46
N LEU A 93 -14.72 -7.08 -1.44
CA LEU A 93 -15.22 -5.69 -1.38
C LEU A 93 -16.23 -5.48 -0.25
N PHE A 94 -15.84 -5.79 0.99
CA PHE A 94 -16.68 -5.57 2.18
C PHE A 94 -17.94 -6.47 2.16
N GLY A 95 -17.79 -7.69 1.65
CA GLY A 95 -18.90 -8.66 1.56
C GLY A 95 -19.88 -8.43 0.41
N LEU A 96 -19.66 -7.43 -0.45
CA LEU A 96 -20.60 -7.04 -1.52
C LEU A 96 -20.62 -8.00 -2.71
N ILE A 97 -19.53 -8.74 -2.94
CA ILE A 97 -19.44 -9.72 -4.02
C ILE A 97 -19.27 -11.10 -3.38
N GLN A 98 -20.17 -12.03 -3.70
CA GLN A 98 -20.20 -13.42 -3.22
C GLN A 98 -20.22 -14.35 -4.43
N ASN A 99 -19.04 -14.67 -4.95
CA ASN A 99 -18.87 -15.53 -6.13
C ASN A 99 -17.46 -16.14 -6.13
N ASP A 100 -17.36 -17.43 -5.83
CA ASP A 100 -16.08 -18.10 -5.60
C ASP A 100 -15.11 -17.98 -6.77
N THR A 101 -15.59 -18.08 -8.01
CA THR A 101 -14.74 -18.00 -9.22
C THR A 101 -14.19 -16.59 -9.40
N LEU A 102 -15.05 -15.58 -9.30
CA LEU A 102 -14.64 -14.19 -9.42
C LEU A 102 -13.71 -13.79 -8.27
N VAL A 103 -14.04 -14.20 -7.04
CA VAL A 103 -13.23 -13.94 -5.85
C VAL A 103 -11.85 -14.58 -5.97
N GLY A 104 -11.74 -15.81 -6.48
CA GLY A 104 -10.46 -16.48 -6.71
C GLY A 104 -9.57 -15.74 -7.73
N ILE A 105 -10.14 -15.32 -8.86
CA ILE A 105 -9.42 -14.53 -9.89
C ILE A 105 -8.93 -13.21 -9.29
N VAL A 106 -9.82 -12.49 -8.60
CA VAL A 106 -9.49 -11.16 -8.07
C VAL A 106 -8.52 -11.23 -6.90
N THR A 107 -8.59 -12.28 -6.08
CA THR A 107 -7.60 -12.55 -5.02
C THR A 107 -6.21 -12.78 -5.62
N THR A 108 -6.11 -13.53 -6.72
CA THR A 108 -4.84 -13.73 -7.44
C THR A 108 -4.27 -12.41 -7.95
N ILE A 109 -5.13 -11.56 -8.54
CA ILE A 109 -4.74 -10.21 -8.95
C ILE A 109 -4.27 -9.37 -7.75
N GLY A 110 -4.97 -9.45 -6.62
CA GLY A 110 -4.61 -8.77 -5.37
C GLY A 110 -3.22 -9.17 -4.86
N ILE A 111 -2.89 -10.47 -4.89
CA ILE A 111 -1.57 -10.99 -4.50
C ILE A 111 -0.48 -10.47 -5.45
N CYS A 112 -0.71 -10.51 -6.77
CA CYS A 112 0.22 -9.95 -7.76
C CYS A 112 0.45 -8.44 -7.54
N MET A 113 -0.62 -7.69 -7.25
CA MET A 113 -0.55 -6.27 -6.94
C MET A 113 0.23 -6.00 -5.64
N PHE A 114 0.16 -6.90 -4.66
CA PHE A 114 0.93 -6.80 -3.44
C PHE A 114 2.43 -6.96 -3.71
N ALA A 115 2.82 -7.98 -4.50
CA ALA A 115 4.20 -8.14 -4.92
C ALA A 115 4.72 -6.92 -5.70
N PHE A 116 3.90 -6.38 -6.61
CA PHE A 116 4.21 -5.16 -7.33
C PHE A 116 4.35 -3.94 -6.41
N HIS A 117 3.50 -3.81 -5.39
CA HIS A 117 3.59 -2.76 -4.39
C HIS A 117 4.94 -2.76 -3.66
N LEU A 118 5.45 -3.93 -3.28
CA LEU A 118 6.77 -4.05 -2.63
C LEU A 118 7.90 -3.52 -3.53
N VAL A 119 7.86 -3.82 -4.83
CA VAL A 119 8.84 -3.30 -5.80
C VAL A 119 8.78 -1.78 -5.87
N ILE A 120 7.57 -1.20 -5.92
CA ILE A 120 7.38 0.25 -5.93
C ILE A 120 7.86 0.91 -4.63
N LEU A 121 7.60 0.28 -3.49
CA LEU A 121 8.05 0.73 -2.18
C LEU A 121 9.59 0.78 -2.10
N ILE A 122 10.26 -0.29 -2.56
CA ILE A 122 11.73 -0.35 -2.63
C ILE A 122 12.28 0.74 -3.54
N ALA A 123 11.69 0.92 -4.72
CA ALA A 123 12.08 1.97 -5.66
C ALA A 123 11.94 3.38 -5.05
N GLN A 124 10.84 3.64 -4.33
CA GLN A 124 10.60 4.91 -3.64
C GLN A 124 11.73 5.20 -2.63
N TYR A 125 12.08 4.21 -1.80
CA TYR A 125 13.14 4.36 -0.80
C TYR A 125 14.53 4.52 -1.41
N ALA A 126 14.84 3.76 -2.47
CA ALA A 126 16.10 3.89 -3.19
C ALA A 126 16.28 5.30 -3.77
N MET A 127 15.22 5.88 -4.33
CA MET A 127 15.24 7.25 -4.85
C MET A 127 15.42 8.29 -3.75
N LEU A 128 14.74 8.14 -2.60
CA LEU A 128 14.94 9.02 -1.45
C LEU A 128 16.38 8.98 -0.96
N TYR A 129 16.97 7.78 -0.88
CA TYR A 129 18.35 7.61 -0.45
C TYR A 129 19.34 8.32 -1.40
N GLN A 130 19.19 8.13 -2.71
CA GLN A 130 20.01 8.82 -3.71
C GLN A 130 19.86 10.35 -3.62
N TYR A 131 18.63 10.85 -3.45
CA TYR A 131 18.37 12.27 -3.29
C TYR A 131 19.04 12.86 -2.04
N HIS A 132 18.96 12.17 -0.90
CA HIS A 132 19.63 12.59 0.33
C HIS A 132 21.15 12.60 0.19
N ARG A 133 21.73 11.61 -0.49
CA ARG A 133 23.17 11.55 -0.77
C ARG A 133 23.62 12.72 -1.65
N ALA A 134 22.89 13.03 -2.72
CA ALA A 134 23.19 14.14 -3.63
C ALA A 134 23.17 15.49 -2.88
N LYS A 135 22.11 15.77 -2.11
CA LYS A 135 22.03 17.00 -1.30
C LYS A 135 23.10 17.11 -0.22
N LYS A 136 23.56 15.98 0.33
CA LYS A 136 24.66 16.00 1.30
C LYS A 136 25.99 16.35 0.63
N ALA A 137 26.23 15.87 -0.59
CA ALA A 137 27.42 16.21 -1.37
C ALA A 137 27.43 17.69 -1.76
N GLU A 138 26.29 18.25 -2.20
CA GLU A 138 26.15 19.68 -2.53
C GLU A 138 26.45 20.62 -1.35
N LYS A 139 26.21 20.18 -0.11
CA LYS A 139 26.47 20.99 1.09
C LYS A 139 27.93 20.95 1.55
N LEU A 140 28.71 19.99 1.06
CA LEU A 140 30.11 19.77 1.44
C LEU A 140 31.09 20.29 0.37
N ALA A 141 30.58 20.64 -0.80
CA ALA A 141 31.30 21.33 -1.88
C ALA A 141 31.16 22.85 -1.71
#